data_AF-A0A068Y8E8-F1
#
_entry.id   AF-A0A068Y8E8-F1
#
_cell.length_a   1.000
_cell.length_b   1.000
_cell.length_c   1.000
_cell.angle_alpha   90.00
_cell.angle_beta   90.00
_cell.angle_gamma   90.00
#
_symmetry.space_group_name_H-M   'P 1'
#
loop_
_entity.id
_entity.type
_entity.pdbx_description
1 polymer ?
#
loop_
_entity_poly.entity_id
_entity_poly.type
_entity_poly.pdbx_seq_one_letter_code
_entity_poly.pdbx_strand_id
1 'polypeptide(L)'
;MNLVHLSNIATTGALFLRVLVRYGTHLFPWEERSIERIFAHLLETLDALIFIHKDCYISRAKPLLPEQFLKRCLNNTSFQDPLIFEGQFNLDCDSSDAGLRAEVNSPHKLPCGVHQLNVDAFFPVTSDILKGDLFELLQDEIRAFLKAYHETLESILVKEKAVPRSLTAYYFRHEDRLIRVFYPAVCKEEVKLREEIHKGLGLPQRPIIRRGLALFPTRSFRRLLGPNEKNLVSPHLLLPASNSIPDVRCEVIRGRYTYKHYLQDGVDDKNWGCAYRSLQTLASWLLWQGIVTPLQPLPSHRDIQEALVRVGDKPTKFIGSRQWIGSLEVSFCLQELYGVQCRLLPVPRGRDFAAVAASVLVEHFSSGGGPVMVGGGDLAHTIVGVQVATDFPVSLAAGTNRTRFLILDPHYTGEPAHVATILGKGWVGWKEESFWRSEVPYNLCLLLPPVDADCV
;
A
#
# COMPACT_ATOMS: atom_id res chain seq x y z
N MET A 1 23.61 10.01 -1.40
CA MET A 1 22.22 9.52 -1.29
C MET A 1 22.18 8.37 -0.29
N ASN A 2 22.52 8.61 0.97
CA ASN A 2 22.73 7.52 1.95
C ASN A 2 21.41 6.81 2.33
N LEU A 3 20.28 7.47 2.08
CA LEU A 3 18.92 6.97 2.33
C LEU A 3 18.45 5.91 1.32
N VAL A 4 19.10 5.82 0.15
CA VAL A 4 18.61 5.02 -0.99
C VAL A 4 19.62 3.95 -1.36
N HIS A 5 19.14 2.73 -1.51
CA HIS A 5 19.91 1.60 -2.01
C HIS A 5 19.19 0.98 -3.20
N LEU A 6 19.96 0.68 -4.25
CA LEU A 6 19.46 0.09 -5.50
C LEU A 6 20.08 -1.30 -5.67
N SER A 7 19.27 -2.28 -6.04
CA SER A 7 19.74 -3.59 -6.47
C SER A 7 18.95 -4.08 -7.69
N ASN A 8 19.56 -4.96 -8.49
CA ASN A 8 18.92 -5.53 -9.66
C ASN A 8 18.14 -6.80 -9.27
N ILE A 9 16.98 -6.98 -9.88
CA ILE A 9 16.15 -8.18 -9.78
C ILE A 9 16.52 -9.07 -10.96
N ALA A 10 17.09 -10.25 -10.70
CA ALA A 10 17.35 -11.22 -11.76
C ALA A 10 16.03 -11.63 -12.45
N THR A 11 16.03 -11.67 -13.78
CA THR A 11 14.81 -11.80 -14.61
C THR A 11 14.32 -13.24 -14.74
N THR A 12 15.15 -14.25 -14.45
CA THR A 12 14.80 -15.67 -14.57
C THR A 12 15.28 -16.47 -13.35
N GLY A 13 14.38 -17.30 -12.79
CA GLY A 13 14.72 -18.25 -11.72
C GLY A 13 15.01 -17.63 -10.35
N ALA A 14 14.80 -16.33 -10.16
CA ALA A 14 14.98 -15.66 -8.88
C ALA A 14 13.93 -16.07 -7.85
N LEU A 15 14.38 -16.33 -6.64
CA LEU A 15 13.55 -16.44 -5.45
C LEU A 15 13.69 -15.15 -4.64
N PHE A 16 12.70 -14.82 -3.84
CA PHE A 16 12.71 -13.59 -3.06
C PHE A 16 12.66 -13.93 -1.58
N LEU A 17 13.66 -13.45 -0.84
CA LEU A 17 13.77 -13.67 0.60
C LEU A 17 13.55 -12.36 1.33
N ARG A 18 12.98 -12.49 2.53
CA ARG A 18 12.82 -11.39 3.47
C ARG A 18 13.28 -11.85 4.84
N VAL A 19 14.25 -11.18 5.43
CA VAL A 19 14.74 -11.47 6.78
C VAL A 19 14.31 -10.38 7.74
N LEU A 20 13.71 -10.80 8.86
CA LEU A 20 13.19 -9.94 9.90
C LEU A 20 13.94 -10.20 11.20
N VAL A 21 14.59 -9.19 11.78
CA VAL A 21 15.24 -9.31 13.09
C VAL A 21 14.79 -8.16 13.98
N ARG A 22 14.31 -8.46 15.18
CA ARG A 22 13.88 -7.46 16.17
C ARG A 22 14.91 -7.37 17.28
N TYR A 23 15.79 -6.39 17.20
CA TYR A 23 16.75 -6.11 18.28
C TYR A 23 16.08 -5.41 19.47
N GLY A 24 14.98 -4.71 19.21
CA GLY A 24 14.14 -4.13 20.25
C GLY A 24 14.41 -2.65 20.46
N THR A 25 14.18 -2.18 21.68
CA THR A 25 14.33 -0.76 22.04
C THR A 25 15.64 -0.56 22.79
N HIS A 26 16.44 0.38 22.32
CA HIS A 26 17.75 0.70 22.87
C HIS A 26 17.85 2.20 23.17
N LEU A 27 18.72 2.57 24.11
CA LEU A 27 19.11 3.95 24.35
C LEU A 27 20.32 4.27 23.49
N PHE A 28 20.11 5.09 22.46
CA PHE A 28 21.17 5.52 21.56
C PHE A 28 21.74 6.85 22.04
N PRO A 29 23.04 6.92 22.38
CA PRO A 29 23.70 8.18 22.68
C PRO A 29 23.78 9.05 21.43
N TRP A 30 23.84 10.37 21.61
CA TRP A 30 23.96 11.31 20.48
C TRP A 30 25.39 11.39 19.92
N GLU A 31 26.37 10.77 20.58
CA GLU A 31 27.77 10.73 20.16
C GLU A 31 28.01 9.60 19.14
N GLU A 32 28.54 9.96 17.97
CA GLU A 32 28.84 9.07 16.83
C GLU A 32 29.64 7.83 17.22
N ARG A 33 30.77 8.01 17.93
CA ARG A 33 31.63 6.90 18.42
C ARG A 33 30.88 5.88 19.27
N SER A 34 29.88 6.33 20.01
CA SER A 34 29.10 5.44 20.86
C SER A 34 28.06 4.66 20.04
N ILE A 35 27.55 5.21 18.94
CA ILE A 35 26.69 4.50 17.98
C ILE A 35 27.50 3.47 17.18
N GLU A 36 28.69 3.82 16.70
CA GLU A 36 29.61 2.89 16.03
C GLU A 36 29.84 1.62 16.86
N ARG A 37 30.08 1.78 18.17
CA ARG A 37 30.26 0.65 19.10
C ARG A 37 29.01 -0.22 19.22
N ILE A 38 27.81 0.37 19.19
CA ILE A 38 26.55 -0.38 19.21
C ILE A 38 26.45 -1.24 17.97
N PHE A 39 26.68 -0.67 16.78
CA PHE A 39 26.59 -1.43 15.54
C PHE A 39 27.70 -2.49 15.42
N ALA A 40 28.92 -2.21 15.87
CA ALA A 40 29.99 -3.21 15.94
C ALA A 40 29.55 -4.42 16.79
N HIS A 41 28.97 -4.17 17.97
CA HIS A 41 28.47 -5.24 18.82
C HIS A 41 27.31 -6.02 18.18
N LEU A 42 26.35 -5.33 17.54
CA LEU A 42 25.27 -6.00 16.80
C LEU A 42 25.81 -6.95 15.72
N LEU A 43 26.86 -6.54 15.01
CA LEU A 43 27.51 -7.37 13.99
C LEU A 43 28.22 -8.61 14.56
N GLU A 44 28.74 -8.54 15.78
CA GLU A 44 29.32 -9.70 16.48
C GLU A 44 28.25 -10.73 16.88
N THR A 45 27.01 -10.31 17.10
CA THR A 45 25.91 -11.21 17.51
C THR A 45 25.33 -12.06 16.37
N LEU A 46 25.69 -11.80 15.11
CA LEU A 46 25.07 -12.46 13.95
C LEU A 46 25.21 -13.99 13.96
N ASP A 47 26.28 -14.52 14.54
CA ASP A 47 26.51 -15.97 14.64
C ASP A 47 25.56 -16.67 15.64
N ALA A 48 24.94 -15.92 16.54
CA ALA A 48 23.98 -16.43 17.51
C ALA A 48 22.54 -16.46 16.97
N LEU A 49 22.30 -15.94 15.76
CA LEU A 49 20.97 -15.92 15.17
C LEU A 49 20.51 -17.33 14.78
N ILE A 50 19.24 -17.58 15.05
CA ILE A 50 18.46 -18.71 14.58
C ILE A 50 17.41 -18.15 13.64
N PHE A 51 17.42 -18.58 12.38
CA PHE A 51 16.45 -18.13 11.38
C PHE A 51 15.32 -19.12 11.27
N ILE A 52 14.10 -18.67 11.54
CA ILE A 52 12.90 -19.49 11.57
C ILE A 52 12.05 -19.15 10.34
N HIS A 53 11.67 -20.16 9.58
CA HIS A 53 10.69 -20.07 8.49
C HIS A 53 9.63 -21.15 8.67
N LYS A 54 8.41 -20.75 9.03
CA LYS A 54 7.30 -21.66 9.36
C LYS A 54 7.76 -22.68 10.42
N ASP A 55 7.70 -23.97 10.12
CA ASP A 55 8.06 -25.06 11.04
C ASP A 55 9.53 -25.50 10.90
N CYS A 56 10.36 -24.71 10.22
CA CYS A 56 11.78 -24.99 10.00
C CYS A 56 12.64 -23.89 10.60
N TYR A 57 13.83 -24.27 11.08
CA TYR A 57 14.86 -23.31 11.46
C TYR A 57 16.22 -23.70 10.87
N ILE A 58 17.06 -22.70 10.64
CA ILE A 58 18.48 -22.84 10.34
C ILE A 58 19.30 -22.02 11.33
N SER A 59 20.47 -22.52 11.67
CA SER A 59 21.41 -21.88 12.60
C SER A 59 22.83 -22.23 12.21
N ARG A 60 23.83 -21.64 12.89
CA ARG A 60 25.24 -22.00 12.69
C ARG A 60 25.52 -23.50 12.82
N ALA A 61 24.85 -24.17 13.78
CA ALA A 61 25.01 -25.60 13.99
C ALA A 61 24.23 -26.46 12.96
N LYS A 62 23.19 -25.89 12.34
CA LYS A 62 22.33 -26.55 11.36
C LYS A 62 22.01 -25.59 10.21
N PRO A 63 22.95 -25.34 9.29
CA PRO A 63 22.82 -24.28 8.29
C PRO A 63 21.92 -24.66 7.10
N LEU A 64 21.68 -25.96 6.89
CA LEU A 64 20.95 -26.48 5.73
C LEU A 64 19.45 -26.66 6.01
N LEU A 65 18.64 -26.31 5.01
CA LEU A 65 17.21 -26.61 5.01
C LEU A 65 16.96 -28.11 4.79
N PRO A 66 15.98 -28.72 5.47
CA PRO A 66 15.55 -30.08 5.16
C PRO A 66 14.98 -30.16 3.72
N GLU A 67 15.27 -31.26 3.01
CA GLU A 67 14.89 -31.42 1.59
C GLU A 67 13.39 -31.21 1.30
N GLN A 68 12.52 -31.63 2.22
CA GLN A 68 11.08 -31.46 2.08
C GLN A 68 10.66 -29.97 2.04
N PHE A 69 11.34 -29.13 2.85
CA PHE A 69 11.10 -27.69 2.87
C PHE A 69 11.74 -27.01 1.67
N LEU A 70 12.93 -27.46 1.25
CA LEU A 70 13.61 -26.95 0.06
C LEU A 70 12.71 -27.04 -1.17
N LYS A 71 12.09 -28.19 -1.43
CA LYS A 71 11.16 -28.37 -2.57
C LYS A 71 9.98 -27.41 -2.52
N ARG A 72 9.43 -27.13 -1.33
CA ARG A 72 8.34 -26.15 -1.16
C ARG A 72 8.80 -24.73 -1.44
N CYS A 73 10.00 -24.37 -0.98
CA CYS A 73 10.59 -23.04 -1.16
C CYS A 73 10.93 -22.75 -2.62
N LEU A 74 11.50 -23.73 -3.33
CA LEU A 74 11.86 -23.62 -4.75
C LEU A 74 10.66 -23.35 -5.67
N ASN A 75 9.46 -23.76 -5.25
CA ASN A 75 8.23 -23.49 -6.00
C ASN A 75 7.68 -22.08 -5.80
N ASN A 76 8.16 -21.32 -4.80
CA ASN A 76 7.69 -19.98 -4.52
C ASN A 76 8.57 -18.90 -5.18
N THR A 77 8.21 -18.52 -6.40
CA THR A 77 8.85 -17.45 -7.16
C THR A 77 8.13 -16.10 -7.03
N SER A 78 7.17 -15.99 -6.11
CA SER A 78 6.33 -14.79 -5.98
C SER A 78 7.13 -13.62 -5.42
N PHE A 79 7.21 -12.55 -6.21
CA PHE A 79 7.80 -11.28 -5.75
C PHE A 79 6.98 -10.63 -4.62
N GLN A 80 5.66 -10.82 -4.62
CA GLN A 80 4.76 -10.21 -3.65
C GLN A 80 4.60 -11.05 -2.38
N ASP A 81 5.00 -12.33 -2.42
CA ASP A 81 4.93 -13.28 -1.30
C ASP A 81 6.27 -14.00 -1.10
N PRO A 82 7.29 -13.29 -0.58
CA PRO A 82 8.62 -13.86 -0.41
C PRO A 82 8.72 -14.89 0.72
N LEU A 83 9.81 -15.66 0.72
CA LEU A 83 10.17 -16.53 1.83
C LEU A 83 10.65 -15.66 3.01
N ILE A 84 9.85 -15.65 4.09
CA ILE A 84 10.15 -14.85 5.28
C ILE A 84 10.92 -15.68 6.30
N PHE A 85 12.11 -15.22 6.69
CA PHE A 85 12.90 -15.77 7.79
C PHE A 85 12.89 -14.80 8.97
N GLU A 86 12.43 -15.24 10.13
CA GLU A 86 12.51 -14.47 11.37
C GLU A 86 13.77 -14.87 12.13
N GLY A 87 14.69 -13.92 12.32
CA GLY A 87 15.89 -14.10 13.12
C GLY A 87 15.60 -13.89 14.60
N GLN A 88 15.94 -14.88 15.41
CA GLN A 88 15.78 -14.89 16.86
C GLN A 88 17.09 -15.33 17.54
N PHE A 89 17.27 -14.93 18.80
CA PHE A 89 18.43 -15.32 19.62
C PHE A 89 18.12 -16.49 20.57
N ASN A 90 16.85 -16.84 20.72
CA ASN A 90 16.38 -17.97 21.52
C ASN A 90 15.21 -18.63 20.79
N LEU A 91 15.07 -19.95 20.91
CA LEU A 91 13.98 -20.74 20.34
C LEU A 91 12.68 -20.61 21.15
N ASP A 92 12.79 -20.37 22.47
CA ASP A 92 11.65 -20.48 23.40
C ASP A 92 10.64 -19.32 23.33
N CYS A 93 10.83 -18.33 22.44
CA CYS A 93 9.88 -17.23 22.18
C CYS A 93 9.38 -16.47 23.43
N ASP A 94 10.04 -16.60 24.58
CA ASP A 94 9.65 -15.91 25.81
C ASP A 94 10.06 -14.45 25.71
N SER A 95 9.07 -13.56 25.67
CA SER A 95 9.29 -12.11 25.55
C SER A 95 10.08 -11.52 26.74
N SER A 96 10.13 -12.25 27.86
CA SER A 96 10.84 -11.96 29.10
C SER A 96 12.18 -12.68 29.26
N ASP A 97 12.42 -13.78 28.53
CA ASP A 97 13.69 -14.51 28.56
C ASP A 97 14.59 -14.01 27.43
N ALA A 98 15.10 -12.80 27.63
CA ALA A 98 16.18 -12.29 26.83
C ALA A 98 17.41 -13.15 27.14
N GLY A 99 17.74 -14.11 26.27
CA GLY A 99 19.11 -14.63 26.15
C GLY A 99 20.09 -13.49 25.84
N LEU A 100 21.28 -13.76 25.30
CA LEU A 100 22.22 -12.73 24.84
C LEU A 100 21.61 -11.83 23.74
N ARG A 101 20.72 -10.90 24.12
CA ARG A 101 20.47 -9.69 23.37
C ARG A 101 21.80 -8.96 23.31
N ALA A 102 21.97 -8.15 22.26
CA ALA A 102 22.89 -7.03 22.36
C ALA A 102 22.39 -6.12 23.50
N GLU A 103 22.80 -6.41 24.74
CA GLU A 103 22.63 -5.53 25.87
C GLU A 103 23.48 -4.29 25.59
N VAL A 104 22.86 -3.32 24.94
CA VAL A 104 23.45 -2.02 24.72
C VAL A 104 23.42 -1.29 26.07
N ASN A 105 24.49 -1.47 26.84
CA ASN A 105 24.69 -0.72 28.08
C ASN A 105 24.79 0.77 27.74
N SER A 106 23.78 1.54 28.18
CA SER A 106 23.75 2.99 27.95
C SER A 106 24.80 3.68 28.82
N PRO A 107 25.61 4.60 28.28
CA PRO A 107 26.48 5.42 29.10
C PRO A 107 25.64 6.40 29.94
N HIS A 108 25.74 6.31 31.27
CA HIS A 108 24.96 7.10 32.26
C HIS A 108 25.09 8.63 32.18
N LYS A 109 25.87 9.19 31.25
CA LYS A 109 26.24 10.63 31.22
C LYS A 109 26.04 11.34 29.88
N LEU A 110 25.50 10.68 28.85
CA LEU A 110 25.33 11.28 27.52
C LEU A 110 23.85 11.57 27.22
N PRO A 111 23.51 12.66 26.49
CA PRO A 111 22.18 12.83 25.95
C PRO A 111 21.87 11.61 25.07
N CYS A 112 20.76 10.94 25.38
CA CYS A 112 20.34 9.70 24.74
C CYS A 112 18.91 9.82 24.23
N GLY A 113 18.63 9.13 23.13
CA GLY A 113 17.28 8.97 22.57
C GLY A 113 16.86 7.51 22.60
N VAL A 114 15.56 7.28 22.83
CA VAL A 114 14.97 5.94 22.71
C VAL A 114 14.82 5.60 21.23
N HIS A 115 15.50 4.54 20.78
CA HIS A 115 15.51 4.11 19.39
C HIS A 115 15.11 2.64 19.27
N GLN A 116 14.16 2.34 18.38
CA GLN A 116 13.75 0.97 18.07
C GLN A 116 14.45 0.49 16.80
N LEU A 117 15.34 -0.48 16.95
CA LEU A 117 16.10 -1.06 15.84
C LEU A 117 15.45 -2.37 15.38
N ASN A 118 15.06 -2.41 14.12
CA ASN A 118 14.56 -3.60 13.45
C ASN A 118 15.24 -3.75 12.09
N VAL A 119 15.63 -4.96 11.76
CA VAL A 119 16.07 -5.35 10.43
C VAL A 119 14.87 -5.89 9.66
N ASP A 120 14.65 -5.36 8.47
CA ASP A 120 13.65 -5.82 7.52
C ASP A 120 14.31 -5.77 6.14
N ALA A 121 15.11 -6.81 5.84
CA ALA A 121 15.87 -6.87 4.61
C ALA A 121 15.16 -7.75 3.59
N PHE A 122 14.94 -7.23 2.38
CA PHE A 122 14.33 -7.94 1.26
C PHE A 122 15.25 -7.93 0.05
N PHE A 123 15.52 -9.10 -0.52
CA PHE A 123 16.53 -9.28 -1.57
C PHE A 123 16.21 -10.52 -2.45
N PRO A 124 16.63 -10.51 -3.73
CA PRO A 124 16.54 -11.66 -4.61
C PRO A 124 17.70 -12.65 -4.35
N VAL A 125 17.46 -13.93 -4.58
CA VAL A 125 18.46 -15.01 -4.51
C VAL A 125 18.30 -15.99 -5.67
N THR A 126 19.35 -16.74 -5.98
CA THR A 126 19.27 -17.88 -6.89
C THR A 126 18.82 -19.13 -6.14
N SER A 127 18.22 -20.08 -6.86
CA SER A 127 17.74 -21.35 -6.30
C SER A 127 18.86 -22.21 -5.69
N ASP A 128 20.09 -22.04 -6.13
CA ASP A 128 21.24 -22.79 -5.63
C ASP A 128 21.65 -22.38 -4.22
N ILE A 129 21.45 -21.10 -3.85
CA ILE A 129 21.80 -20.63 -2.49
C ILE A 129 20.96 -21.32 -1.42
N LEU A 130 19.70 -21.69 -1.74
CA LEU A 130 18.87 -22.45 -0.80
C LEU A 130 19.43 -23.83 -0.45
N LYS A 131 20.34 -24.39 -1.25
CA LYS A 131 20.89 -25.75 -1.08
C LYS A 131 22.15 -25.79 -0.20
N GLY A 132 22.79 -24.65 0.07
CA GLY A 132 24.09 -24.62 0.74
C GLY A 132 24.22 -23.41 1.66
N ASP A 133 24.52 -22.25 1.09
CA ASP A 133 25.06 -21.10 1.82
C ASP A 133 23.99 -20.16 2.37
N LEU A 134 22.77 -20.67 2.61
CA LEU A 134 21.64 -19.85 3.03
C LEU A 134 21.88 -19.14 4.36
N PHE A 135 22.45 -19.85 5.36
CA PHE A 135 22.72 -19.24 6.67
C PHE A 135 23.69 -18.05 6.55
N GLU A 136 24.81 -18.23 5.84
CA GLU A 136 25.81 -17.18 5.62
C GLU A 136 25.23 -16.01 4.81
N LEU A 137 24.44 -16.30 3.76
CA LEU A 137 23.76 -15.26 2.98
C LEU A 137 22.83 -14.40 3.86
N LEU A 138 22.02 -15.03 4.72
CA LEU A 138 21.12 -14.29 5.62
C LEU A 138 21.91 -13.37 6.55
N GLN A 139 23.05 -13.84 7.08
CA GLN A 139 23.94 -13.02 7.91
C GLN A 139 24.56 -11.87 7.13
N ASP A 140 25.02 -12.11 5.91
CA ASP A 140 25.63 -11.11 5.04
C ASP A 140 24.64 -10.00 4.68
N GLU A 141 23.39 -10.36 4.39
CA GLU A 141 22.32 -9.40 4.11
C GLU A 141 21.92 -8.59 5.34
N ILE A 142 21.88 -9.20 6.53
CA ILE A 142 21.68 -8.46 7.79
C ILE A 142 22.86 -7.50 8.03
N ARG A 143 24.10 -7.94 7.81
CA ARG A 143 25.29 -7.11 7.95
C ARG A 143 25.25 -5.92 7.00
N ALA A 144 24.93 -6.13 5.73
CA ALA A 144 24.78 -5.08 4.74
C ALA A 144 23.65 -4.10 5.11
N PHE A 145 22.52 -4.62 5.61
CA PHE A 145 21.42 -3.81 6.09
C PHE A 145 21.83 -2.94 7.29
N LEU A 146 22.47 -3.52 8.31
CA LEU A 146 22.91 -2.80 9.51
C LEU A 146 23.94 -1.72 9.20
N LYS A 147 24.87 -1.97 8.27
CA LYS A 147 25.82 -0.94 7.80
C LYS A 147 25.10 0.24 7.16
N ALA A 148 24.20 -0.03 6.21
CA ALA A 148 23.44 1.02 5.56
C ALA A 148 22.49 1.77 6.53
N TYR A 149 21.94 1.06 7.51
CA TYR A 149 21.14 1.65 8.58
C TYR A 149 21.99 2.61 9.43
N HIS A 150 23.20 2.18 9.81
CA HIS A 150 24.15 2.98 10.59
C HIS A 150 24.51 4.28 9.86
N GLU A 151 24.98 4.19 8.61
CA GLU A 151 25.33 5.35 7.78
C GLU A 151 24.15 6.31 7.58
N THR A 152 22.95 5.77 7.45
CA THR A 152 21.73 6.58 7.34
C THR A 152 21.40 7.30 8.64
N LEU A 153 21.51 6.59 9.77
CA LEU A 153 21.24 7.14 11.08
C LEU A 153 22.21 8.26 11.43
N GLU A 154 23.51 8.09 11.16
CA GLU A 154 24.53 9.13 11.31
C GLU A 154 24.19 10.36 10.47
N SER A 155 23.83 10.17 9.20
CA SER A 155 23.42 11.27 8.31
C SER A 155 22.21 12.05 8.85
N ILE A 156 21.22 11.35 9.41
CA ILE A 156 20.04 11.98 10.03
C ILE A 156 20.44 12.73 11.30
N LEU A 157 21.30 12.15 12.14
CA LEU A 157 21.76 12.77 13.37
C LEU A 157 22.54 14.06 13.12
N VAL A 158 23.41 14.07 12.11
CA VAL A 158 24.16 15.26 11.69
C VAL A 158 23.20 16.37 11.23
N LYS A 159 22.15 16.01 10.47
CA LYS A 159 21.20 16.98 9.92
C LYS A 159 20.19 17.50 10.97
N GLU A 160 19.54 16.60 11.70
CA GLU A 160 18.39 16.88 12.55
C GLU A 160 18.75 17.07 14.04
N LYS A 161 19.98 16.70 14.44
CA LYS A 161 20.45 16.71 15.85
C LYS A 161 19.52 15.97 16.81
N ALA A 162 18.83 14.94 16.32
CA ALA A 162 17.89 14.14 17.08
C ALA A 162 17.91 12.68 16.61
N VAL A 163 17.86 11.75 17.57
CA VAL A 163 17.72 10.32 17.29
C VAL A 163 16.26 10.04 16.89
N PRO A 164 15.97 9.57 15.66
CA PRO A 164 14.61 9.20 15.28
C PRO A 164 14.14 8.01 16.12
N ARG A 165 12.84 7.91 16.40
CA ARG A 165 12.28 6.76 17.16
C ARG A 165 12.58 5.42 16.50
N SER A 166 12.64 5.38 15.17
CA SER A 166 13.00 4.20 14.38
C SER A 166 13.31 4.63 12.95
N LEU A 167 14.24 3.95 12.28
CA LEU A 167 14.40 4.04 10.83
C LEU A 167 13.70 2.84 10.18
N THR A 168 12.79 3.09 9.24
CA THR A 168 12.03 2.04 8.55
C THR A 168 12.47 1.95 7.10
N ALA A 169 12.82 0.74 6.64
CA ALA A 169 13.09 0.47 5.24
C ALA A 169 11.78 0.30 4.45
N TYR A 170 11.67 0.98 3.32
CA TYR A 170 10.57 0.84 2.37
C TYR A 170 11.12 0.30 1.06
N TYR A 171 10.51 -0.76 0.57
CA TYR A 171 10.91 -1.42 -0.68
C TYR A 171 9.94 -1.09 -1.80
N PHE A 172 10.49 -0.79 -2.98
CA PHE A 172 9.74 -0.48 -4.19
C PHE A 172 10.35 -1.25 -5.36
N ARG A 173 9.51 -1.57 -6.34
CA ARG A 173 9.96 -2.15 -7.61
C ARG A 173 9.67 -1.17 -8.73
N HIS A 174 10.67 -0.96 -9.58
CA HIS A 174 10.48 -0.30 -10.86
C HIS A 174 11.23 -1.09 -11.91
N GLU A 175 10.51 -1.66 -12.89
CA GLU A 175 11.09 -2.53 -13.92
C GLU A 175 11.81 -3.74 -13.28
N ASP A 176 13.09 -3.90 -13.56
CA ASP A 176 14.03 -4.88 -13.03
C ASP A 176 14.83 -4.36 -11.82
N ARG A 177 14.48 -3.20 -11.28
CA ARG A 177 15.18 -2.56 -10.15
C ARG A 177 14.38 -2.70 -8.85
N LEU A 178 15.07 -3.13 -7.80
CA LEU A 178 14.63 -3.09 -6.41
C LEU A 178 15.21 -1.86 -5.73
N ILE A 179 14.34 -1.00 -5.22
CA ILE A 179 14.70 0.27 -4.59
C ILE A 179 14.35 0.17 -3.11
N ARG A 180 15.34 0.31 -2.22
CA ARG A 180 15.14 0.45 -0.79
C ARG A 180 15.35 1.91 -0.40
N VAL A 181 14.39 2.47 0.31
CA VAL A 181 14.47 3.83 0.86
C VAL A 181 14.28 3.79 2.36
N PHE A 182 15.24 4.32 3.10
CA PHE A 182 15.06 4.67 4.50
C PHE A 182 14.44 6.06 4.59
N TYR A 183 13.13 6.10 4.78
CA TYR A 183 12.48 7.40 4.92
C TYR A 183 12.68 7.97 6.34
N PRO A 184 13.00 9.27 6.48
CA PRO A 184 12.98 9.94 7.77
C PRO A 184 11.55 9.99 8.35
N ALA A 185 11.35 10.64 9.49
CA ALA A 185 9.99 10.91 9.98
C ALA A 185 9.19 11.71 8.92
N VAL A 186 7.86 11.49 8.87
CA VAL A 186 7.00 12.19 7.91
C VAL A 186 7.12 13.70 8.15
N CYS A 187 7.50 14.43 7.10
CA CYS A 187 7.70 15.87 7.15
C CYS A 187 7.22 16.52 5.84
N LYS A 188 7.10 17.86 5.84
CA LYS A 188 6.65 18.62 4.67
C LYS A 188 7.62 18.54 3.48
N GLU A 189 8.88 18.21 3.73
CA GLU A 189 9.93 18.10 2.71
C GLU A 189 9.95 16.75 1.98
N GLU A 190 9.10 15.79 2.37
CA GLU A 190 9.13 14.44 1.78
C GLU A 190 8.84 14.46 0.26
N VAL A 191 8.06 15.43 -0.24
CA VAL A 191 7.82 15.59 -1.68
C VAL A 191 9.13 15.89 -2.42
N LYS A 192 9.87 16.90 -1.96
CA LYS A 192 11.18 17.28 -2.52
C LYS A 192 12.19 16.15 -2.44
N LEU A 193 12.22 15.44 -1.30
CA LEU A 193 13.06 14.26 -1.15
C LEU A 193 12.73 13.21 -2.21
N ARG A 194 11.46 12.95 -2.50
CA ARG A 194 11.08 11.99 -3.54
C ARG A 194 11.45 12.48 -4.94
N GLU A 195 11.32 13.76 -5.24
CA GLU A 195 11.75 14.35 -6.52
C GLU A 195 13.26 14.19 -6.73
N GLU A 196 14.07 14.44 -5.69
CA GLU A 196 15.53 14.24 -5.73
C GLU A 196 15.89 12.76 -5.97
N ILE A 197 15.17 11.83 -5.32
CA ILE A 197 15.37 10.40 -5.54
C ILE A 197 14.94 10.00 -6.97
N HIS A 198 13.82 10.52 -7.47
CA HIS A 198 13.36 10.28 -8.84
C HIS A 198 14.40 10.75 -9.86
N LYS A 199 14.90 11.98 -9.71
CA LYS A 199 15.95 12.55 -10.55
C LYS A 199 17.25 11.74 -10.46
N GLY A 200 17.66 11.37 -9.25
CA GLY A 200 18.88 10.61 -8.98
C GLY A 200 18.89 9.21 -9.58
N LEU A 201 17.73 8.56 -9.65
CA LEU A 201 17.56 7.20 -10.17
C LEU A 201 17.02 7.13 -11.61
N GLY A 202 16.77 8.29 -12.24
CA GLY A 202 16.16 8.35 -13.57
C GLY A 202 14.76 7.73 -13.62
N LEU A 203 13.97 7.87 -12.56
CA LEU A 203 12.60 7.38 -12.51
C LEU A 203 11.66 8.31 -13.27
N PRO A 204 10.56 7.81 -13.85
CA PRO A 204 9.58 8.65 -14.51
C PRO A 204 8.93 9.64 -13.54
N GLN A 205 8.43 10.77 -14.07
CA GLN A 205 7.70 11.80 -13.33
C GLN A 205 6.27 11.35 -13.01
N ARG A 206 6.16 10.26 -12.26
CA ARG A 206 4.91 9.75 -11.69
C ARG A 206 5.20 9.08 -10.36
N PRO A 207 4.25 9.03 -9.41
CA PRO A 207 4.52 8.48 -8.10
C PRO A 207 4.91 6.99 -8.10
N ILE A 208 6.13 6.67 -7.66
CA ILE A 208 6.61 5.28 -7.51
C ILE A 208 6.96 4.97 -6.06
N ILE A 209 7.68 5.88 -5.40
CA ILE A 209 8.30 5.60 -4.09
C ILE A 209 7.51 6.14 -2.89
N ARG A 210 6.21 6.42 -3.03
CA ARG A 210 5.36 6.87 -1.90
C ARG A 210 5.25 5.77 -0.84
N ARG A 211 5.29 6.10 0.46
CA ARG A 211 5.26 5.09 1.56
C ARG A 211 4.17 4.04 1.44
N GLY A 212 2.95 4.43 1.05
CA GLY A 212 1.84 3.48 0.89
C GLY A 212 1.92 2.60 -0.37
N LEU A 213 2.80 2.93 -1.32
CA LEU A 213 3.12 2.10 -2.49
C LEU A 213 4.22 1.08 -2.21
N ALA A 214 4.84 1.09 -1.02
CA ALA A 214 5.89 0.15 -0.68
C ALA A 214 5.38 -1.29 -0.73
N LEU A 215 6.20 -2.21 -1.21
CA LEU A 215 5.85 -3.63 -1.38
C LEU A 215 5.25 -4.23 -0.11
N PHE A 216 5.85 -3.91 1.04
CA PHE A 216 5.38 -4.32 2.35
C PHE A 216 4.81 -3.12 3.11
N PRO A 217 3.47 -2.98 3.22
CA PRO A 217 2.87 -1.95 4.05
C PRO A 217 3.31 -2.11 5.51
N THR A 218 3.63 -1.00 6.18
CA THR A 218 3.99 -1.00 7.60
C THR A 218 2.80 -1.43 8.47
N ARG A 219 3.07 -1.73 9.74
CA ARG A 219 2.03 -2.10 10.72
C ARG A 219 0.90 -1.06 10.79
N SER A 220 1.21 0.22 10.67
CA SER A 220 0.21 1.30 10.70
C SER A 220 -0.71 1.25 9.48
N PHE A 221 -0.17 1.07 8.26
CA PHE A 221 -0.97 0.88 7.05
C PHE A 221 -1.83 -0.38 7.16
N ARG A 222 -1.24 -1.51 7.54
CA ARG A 222 -1.99 -2.79 7.71
C ARG A 222 -3.12 -2.67 8.71
N ARG A 223 -2.90 -2.00 9.84
CA ARG A 223 -3.91 -1.81 10.89
C ARG A 223 -5.05 -0.90 10.43
N LEU A 224 -4.72 0.23 9.80
CA LEU A 224 -5.71 1.28 9.50
C LEU A 224 -6.42 1.06 8.16
N LEU A 225 -5.70 0.59 7.14
CA LEU A 225 -6.20 0.48 5.76
C LEU A 225 -6.15 -0.95 5.21
N GLY A 226 -5.33 -1.83 5.77
CA GLY A 226 -5.13 -3.20 5.28
C GLY A 226 -3.82 -3.39 4.50
N PRO A 227 -3.59 -4.55 3.86
CA PRO A 227 -4.45 -5.73 3.92
C PRO A 227 -4.48 -6.33 5.33
N ASN A 228 -5.66 -6.76 5.77
CA ASN A 228 -5.90 -7.48 7.02
C ASN A 228 -7.23 -8.27 6.90
N GLU A 229 -7.62 -9.01 7.93
CA GLU A 229 -8.84 -9.84 7.95
C GLU A 229 -10.13 -9.06 7.64
N LYS A 230 -10.16 -7.76 7.93
CA LYS A 230 -11.33 -6.88 7.76
C LYS A 230 -11.32 -6.07 6.46
N ASN A 231 -10.14 -5.89 5.85
CA ASN A 231 -9.94 -4.91 4.78
C ASN A 231 -9.14 -5.52 3.63
N LEU A 232 -9.81 -5.70 2.50
CA LEU A 232 -9.20 -6.10 1.23
C LEU A 232 -8.63 -4.87 0.51
N VAL A 233 -7.41 -4.96 0.00
CA VAL A 233 -6.71 -3.84 -0.67
C VAL A 233 -6.56 -4.15 -2.15
N SER A 234 -6.95 -3.18 -2.99
CA SER A 234 -6.85 -3.25 -4.45
C SER A 234 -7.26 -4.59 -5.08
N PRO A 235 -8.46 -5.14 -4.78
CA PRO A 235 -8.90 -6.45 -5.30
C PRO A 235 -8.93 -6.55 -6.82
N HIS A 236 -9.05 -5.41 -7.51
CA HIS A 236 -9.00 -5.35 -8.97
C HIS A 236 -7.69 -5.90 -9.57
N LEU A 237 -6.58 -5.90 -8.82
CA LEU A 237 -5.31 -6.46 -9.28
C LEU A 237 -5.33 -7.99 -9.39
N LEU A 238 -6.35 -8.64 -8.81
CA LEU A 238 -6.55 -10.08 -8.84
C LEU A 238 -7.41 -10.52 -10.02
N LEU A 239 -7.95 -9.58 -10.81
CA LEU A 239 -8.67 -9.88 -12.03
C LEU A 239 -7.68 -10.23 -13.15
N PRO A 240 -8.08 -11.06 -14.13
CA PRO A 240 -7.28 -11.32 -15.32
C PRO A 240 -6.92 -10.02 -16.05
N ALA A 241 -5.67 -9.90 -16.48
CA ALA A 241 -5.20 -8.72 -17.20
C ALA A 241 -6.06 -8.49 -18.45
N SER A 242 -6.68 -7.32 -18.55
CA SER A 242 -7.53 -6.93 -19.69
C SER A 242 -6.73 -6.27 -20.82
N ASN A 243 -5.41 -6.12 -20.64
CA ASN A 243 -4.52 -5.30 -21.46
C ASN A 243 -4.04 -5.98 -22.75
N SER A 244 -4.57 -7.14 -23.10
CA SER A 244 -4.16 -7.92 -24.28
C SER A 244 -5.22 -8.00 -25.37
N ILE A 245 -6.25 -7.16 -25.31
CA ILE A 245 -7.27 -7.08 -26.37
C ILE A 245 -6.79 -6.01 -27.37
N PRO A 246 -6.54 -6.36 -28.65
CA PRO A 246 -6.25 -5.38 -29.70
C PRO A 246 -7.35 -4.33 -29.80
N ASP A 247 -7.01 -3.11 -30.21
CA ASP A 247 -7.97 -2.02 -30.48
C ASP A 247 -8.80 -1.59 -29.27
N VAL A 248 -8.24 -1.73 -28.06
CA VAL A 248 -8.85 -1.32 -26.82
C VAL A 248 -7.88 -0.49 -25.98
N ARG A 249 -8.32 0.70 -25.59
CA ARG A 249 -7.67 1.49 -24.54
C ARG A 249 -8.24 1.12 -23.18
N CYS A 250 -7.38 0.66 -22.29
CA CYS A 250 -7.71 0.30 -20.92
C CYS A 250 -6.92 1.19 -19.95
N GLU A 251 -7.62 1.98 -19.15
CA GLU A 251 -7.02 2.80 -18.09
C GLU A 251 -7.61 2.37 -16.76
N VAL A 252 -6.73 1.99 -15.83
CA VAL A 252 -7.10 1.62 -14.46
C VAL A 252 -6.41 2.52 -13.47
N ILE A 253 -7.03 2.65 -12.29
CA ILE A 253 -6.49 3.41 -11.18
C ILE A 253 -5.03 3.06 -10.86
N ARG A 254 -4.23 4.07 -10.51
CA ARG A 254 -2.87 3.89 -10.01
C ARG A 254 -2.84 3.95 -8.49
N GLY A 255 -2.02 3.09 -7.89
CA GLY A 255 -1.82 3.03 -6.45
C GLY A 255 -2.80 2.12 -5.72
N ARG A 256 -2.80 2.21 -4.38
CA ARG A 256 -3.59 1.35 -3.49
C ARG A 256 -4.82 2.05 -2.98
N TYR A 257 -5.87 1.27 -2.77
CA TYR A 257 -7.08 1.66 -2.05
C TYR A 257 -7.61 0.47 -1.27
N THR A 258 -8.42 0.73 -0.26
CA THR A 258 -9.12 -0.25 0.54
C THR A 258 -10.55 -0.39 0.03
N TYR A 259 -10.98 -1.61 -0.30
CA TYR A 259 -12.35 -1.87 -0.72
C TYR A 259 -13.28 -1.90 0.50
N LYS A 260 -14.13 -0.88 0.60
CA LYS A 260 -15.13 -0.74 1.66
C LYS A 260 -16.51 -1.07 1.13
N HIS A 261 -17.27 -1.85 1.91
CA HIS A 261 -18.59 -2.37 1.54
C HIS A 261 -19.49 -2.51 2.77
N TYR A 262 -20.74 -2.91 2.57
CA TYR A 262 -21.74 -3.08 3.62
C TYR A 262 -21.30 -4.03 4.74
N LEU A 263 -21.88 -3.80 5.93
CA LEU A 263 -21.73 -4.62 7.14
C LEU A 263 -20.31 -4.64 7.72
N GLN A 264 -19.46 -3.71 7.30
CA GLN A 264 -18.14 -3.49 7.90
C GLN A 264 -18.22 -2.56 9.12
N ASP A 265 -17.17 -2.60 9.94
CA ASP A 265 -16.96 -1.68 11.08
C ASP A 265 -18.08 -1.73 12.13
N GLY A 266 -18.83 -2.84 12.20
CA GLY A 266 -19.91 -3.04 13.18
C GLY A 266 -21.20 -2.26 12.89
N VAL A 267 -21.38 -1.76 11.66
CA VAL A 267 -22.57 -1.00 11.26
C VAL A 267 -23.40 -1.79 10.25
N ASP A 268 -24.68 -2.00 10.55
CA ASP A 268 -25.66 -2.47 9.55
C ASP A 268 -26.12 -1.30 8.68
N ASP A 269 -25.35 -1.07 7.62
CA ASP A 269 -25.58 -0.01 6.65
C ASP A 269 -26.25 -0.47 5.36
N LYS A 270 -26.86 -1.66 5.39
CA LYS A 270 -27.54 -2.23 4.23
C LYS A 270 -28.67 -1.31 3.74
N ASN A 271 -28.71 -1.08 2.43
CA ASN A 271 -29.68 -0.24 1.71
C ASN A 271 -29.56 1.28 1.93
N TRP A 272 -28.58 1.78 2.69
CA TRP A 272 -28.41 3.23 2.88
C TRP A 272 -26.95 3.70 2.91
N GLY A 273 -26.00 2.80 3.12
CA GLY A 273 -24.58 3.12 3.29
C GLY A 273 -23.75 3.19 2.00
N CYS A 274 -24.31 2.93 0.82
CA CYS A 274 -23.52 2.64 -0.39
C CYS A 274 -22.55 3.77 -0.74
N ALA A 275 -23.03 5.01 -0.67
CA ALA A 275 -22.20 6.20 -0.90
C ALA A 275 -21.19 6.46 0.23
N TYR A 276 -21.52 6.14 1.48
CA TYR A 276 -20.58 6.21 2.61
C TYR A 276 -19.41 5.25 2.41
N ARG A 277 -19.67 4.02 1.96
CA ARG A 277 -18.62 3.02 1.67
C ARG A 277 -17.77 3.39 0.47
N SER A 278 -18.38 3.94 -0.58
CA SER A 278 -17.64 4.51 -1.71
C SER A 278 -16.73 5.66 -1.25
N LEU A 279 -17.24 6.58 -0.42
CA LEU A 279 -16.44 7.66 0.18
C LEU A 279 -15.26 7.11 1.00
N GLN A 280 -15.47 6.10 1.85
CA GLN A 280 -14.38 5.48 2.60
C GLN A 280 -13.33 4.85 1.67
N THR A 281 -13.74 4.27 0.54
CA THR A 281 -12.82 3.77 -0.50
C THR A 281 -12.02 4.92 -1.12
N LEU A 282 -12.66 6.04 -1.45
CA LEU A 282 -12.00 7.26 -1.94
C LEU A 282 -10.99 7.83 -0.93
N ALA A 283 -11.39 7.98 0.33
CA ALA A 283 -10.54 8.45 1.43
C ALA A 283 -9.34 7.52 1.66
N SER A 284 -9.54 6.20 1.56
CA SER A 284 -8.44 5.24 1.71
C SER A 284 -7.36 5.43 0.63
N TRP A 285 -7.75 5.73 -0.61
CA TRP A 285 -6.80 5.98 -1.68
C TRP A 285 -5.95 7.22 -1.38
N LEU A 286 -6.56 8.31 -0.91
CA LEU A 286 -5.84 9.53 -0.52
C LEU A 286 -4.76 9.26 0.55
N LEU A 287 -5.08 8.41 1.53
CA LEU A 287 -4.16 8.00 2.60
C LEU A 287 -3.08 7.04 2.11
N TRP A 288 -3.41 6.07 1.27
CA TRP A 288 -2.44 5.18 0.61
C TRP A 288 -1.47 5.94 -0.28
N GLN A 289 -1.95 6.98 -0.95
CA GLN A 289 -1.12 7.86 -1.78
C GLN A 289 -0.33 8.89 -0.96
N GLY A 290 -0.58 9.01 0.34
CA GLY A 290 0.03 10.07 1.16
C GLY A 290 -0.31 11.48 0.65
N ILE A 291 -1.42 11.64 -0.06
CA ILE A 291 -1.98 12.95 -0.42
C ILE A 291 -2.51 13.62 0.84
N VAL A 292 -3.18 12.81 1.68
CA VAL A 292 -3.56 13.19 3.04
C VAL A 292 -2.52 12.60 4.00
N THR A 293 -1.93 13.47 4.82
CA THR A 293 -1.03 13.08 5.91
C THR A 293 -1.36 13.89 7.17
N PRO A 294 -1.11 13.35 8.38
CA PRO A 294 -0.57 12.01 8.67
C PRO A 294 -1.56 10.88 8.36
N LEU A 295 -1.07 9.64 8.33
CA LEU A 295 -1.93 8.45 8.21
C LEU A 295 -2.88 8.37 9.41
N GLN A 296 -4.17 8.24 9.14
CA GLN A 296 -5.25 8.25 10.13
C GLN A 296 -6.32 7.19 9.82
N PRO A 297 -7.21 6.86 10.78
CA PRO A 297 -8.38 6.01 10.50
C PRO A 297 -9.27 6.58 9.40
N LEU A 298 -10.01 5.71 8.71
CA LEU A 298 -11.09 6.12 7.80
C LEU A 298 -12.26 6.71 8.60
N PRO A 299 -13.05 7.61 8.01
CA PRO A 299 -14.14 8.26 8.71
C PRO A 299 -15.29 7.25 8.85
N SER A 300 -15.89 7.21 10.03
CA SER A 300 -17.14 6.48 10.27
C SER A 300 -18.31 7.14 9.56
N HIS A 301 -19.46 6.45 9.45
CA HIS A 301 -20.70 7.08 8.94
C HIS A 301 -21.08 8.30 9.77
N ARG A 302 -20.83 8.27 11.08
CA ARG A 302 -21.09 9.40 11.96
C ARG A 302 -20.20 10.59 11.63
N ASP A 303 -18.89 10.38 11.44
CA ASP A 303 -17.96 11.45 11.06
C ASP A 303 -18.37 12.12 9.74
N ILE A 304 -18.84 11.31 8.78
CA ILE A 304 -19.36 11.78 7.48
C ILE A 304 -20.64 12.62 7.68
N GLN A 305 -21.57 12.17 8.52
CA GLN A 305 -22.80 12.92 8.84
C GLN A 305 -22.49 14.23 9.57
N GLU A 306 -21.56 14.21 10.51
CA GLU A 306 -21.11 15.39 11.26
C GLU A 306 -20.42 16.39 10.32
N ALA A 307 -19.65 15.93 9.34
CA ALA A 307 -19.08 16.79 8.29
C ALA A 307 -20.16 17.52 7.50
N LEU A 308 -21.22 16.83 7.05
CA LEU A 308 -22.33 17.44 6.31
C LEU A 308 -23.13 18.45 7.13
N VAL A 309 -23.27 18.22 8.43
CA VAL A 309 -23.88 19.20 9.34
C VAL A 309 -22.98 20.42 9.52
N ARG A 310 -21.67 20.22 9.70
CA ARG A 310 -20.70 21.32 9.89
C ARG A 310 -20.64 22.28 8.69
N VAL A 311 -20.69 21.75 7.46
CA VAL A 311 -20.71 22.58 6.25
C VAL A 311 -22.08 23.21 5.96
N GLY A 312 -23.10 22.93 6.78
CA GLY A 312 -24.44 23.50 6.65
C GLY A 312 -25.34 22.83 5.61
N ASP A 313 -24.94 21.69 5.04
CA ASP A 313 -25.71 20.98 4.02
C ASP A 313 -26.89 20.19 4.62
N LYS A 314 -26.71 19.64 5.83
CA LYS A 314 -27.73 18.83 6.51
C LYS A 314 -28.08 19.39 7.90
N PRO A 315 -29.31 19.19 8.41
CA PRO A 315 -29.69 19.57 9.76
C PRO A 315 -29.04 18.65 10.81
N THR A 316 -28.91 19.10 12.06
CA THR A 316 -28.27 18.33 13.17
C THR A 316 -28.87 16.93 13.39
N LYS A 317 -30.18 16.76 13.15
CA LYS A 317 -30.88 15.46 13.23
C LYS A 317 -30.41 14.42 12.19
N PHE A 318 -29.59 14.82 11.22
CA PHE A 318 -29.00 13.92 10.24
C PHE A 318 -27.92 13.01 10.86
N ILE A 319 -27.27 13.47 11.93
CA ILE A 319 -26.27 12.69 12.67
C ILE A 319 -26.95 11.52 13.38
N GLY A 320 -26.43 10.31 13.16
CA GLY A 320 -27.01 9.06 13.66
C GLY A 320 -28.19 8.56 12.82
N SER A 321 -28.58 9.25 11.75
CA SER A 321 -29.64 8.78 10.85
C SER A 321 -29.14 7.65 9.93
N ARG A 322 -30.08 7.01 9.23
CA ARG A 322 -29.82 6.04 8.15
C ARG A 322 -30.14 6.60 6.78
N GLN A 323 -30.00 7.91 6.61
CA GLN A 323 -30.28 8.57 5.34
C GLN A 323 -29.10 8.39 4.38
N TRP A 324 -29.42 8.11 3.11
CA TRP A 324 -28.44 8.04 2.03
C TRP A 324 -27.89 9.43 1.68
N ILE A 325 -26.72 9.45 1.04
CA ILE A 325 -26.05 10.65 0.53
C ILE A 325 -25.69 10.45 -0.94
N GLY A 326 -25.50 11.53 -1.69
CA GLY A 326 -25.12 11.50 -3.10
C GLY A 326 -23.67 11.93 -3.35
N SER A 327 -23.32 12.03 -4.63
CA SER A 327 -21.99 12.44 -5.08
C SER A 327 -21.60 13.87 -4.65
N LEU A 328 -22.59 14.76 -4.53
CA LEU A 328 -22.38 16.13 -4.06
C LEU A 328 -21.98 16.14 -2.58
N GLU A 329 -22.73 15.47 -1.71
CA GLU A 329 -22.41 15.32 -0.30
C GLU A 329 -21.06 14.61 -0.09
N VAL A 330 -20.73 13.61 -0.92
CA VAL A 330 -19.40 12.98 -0.90
C VAL A 330 -18.30 14.00 -1.15
N SER A 331 -18.49 14.91 -2.11
CA SER A 331 -17.50 15.96 -2.40
C SER A 331 -17.34 16.95 -1.23
N PHE A 332 -18.44 17.34 -0.57
CA PHE A 332 -18.39 18.18 0.63
C PHE A 332 -17.63 17.50 1.76
N CYS A 333 -17.86 16.21 1.98
CA CYS A 333 -17.17 15.46 3.03
C CYS A 333 -15.67 15.33 2.75
N LEU A 334 -15.26 15.08 1.50
CA LEU A 334 -13.85 15.00 1.13
C LEU A 334 -13.15 16.35 1.30
N GLN A 335 -13.84 17.46 1.02
CA GLN A 335 -13.32 18.79 1.29
C GLN A 335 -13.21 19.08 2.79
N GLU A 336 -14.25 18.79 3.57
CA GLU A 336 -14.29 19.09 5.01
C GLU A 336 -13.34 18.20 5.84
N LEU A 337 -13.29 16.90 5.55
CA LEU A 337 -12.50 15.94 6.34
C LEU A 337 -11.03 15.89 5.92
N TYR A 338 -10.73 16.19 4.66
CA TYR A 338 -9.41 15.97 4.07
C TYR A 338 -8.82 17.18 3.33
N GLY A 339 -9.58 18.26 3.16
CA GLY A 339 -9.14 19.42 2.38
C GLY A 339 -9.01 19.14 0.89
N VAL A 340 -9.70 18.11 0.36
CA VAL A 340 -9.57 17.66 -1.03
C VAL A 340 -10.80 18.04 -1.83
N GLN A 341 -10.59 18.86 -2.86
CA GLN A 341 -11.62 19.20 -3.83
C GLN A 341 -11.82 18.06 -4.85
N CYS A 342 -13.07 17.84 -5.23
CA CYS A 342 -13.45 16.85 -6.23
C CYS A 342 -14.08 17.54 -7.45
N ARG A 343 -13.92 16.94 -8.63
CA ARG A 343 -14.68 17.33 -9.82
C ARG A 343 -15.98 16.54 -9.88
N LEU A 344 -17.09 17.22 -10.10
CA LEU A 344 -18.39 16.58 -10.35
C LEU A 344 -18.66 16.51 -11.85
N LEU A 345 -19.12 15.35 -12.32
CA LEU A 345 -19.56 15.14 -13.71
C LEU A 345 -21.00 14.61 -13.71
N PRO A 346 -22.00 15.45 -14.05
CA PRO A 346 -23.37 15.01 -14.23
C PRO A 346 -23.55 14.30 -15.57
N VAL A 347 -24.32 13.22 -15.56
CA VAL A 347 -24.77 12.46 -16.73
C VAL A 347 -26.30 12.44 -16.67
N PRO A 348 -27.01 13.09 -17.61
CA PRO A 348 -28.46 13.24 -17.54
C PRO A 348 -29.24 11.92 -17.53
N ARG A 349 -28.76 10.89 -18.24
CA ARG A 349 -29.41 9.59 -18.40
C ARG A 349 -28.39 8.48 -18.53
N GLY A 350 -28.64 7.33 -17.91
CA GLY A 350 -27.74 6.17 -17.94
C GLY A 350 -27.43 5.65 -19.35
N ARG A 351 -28.36 5.77 -20.31
CA ARG A 351 -28.07 5.43 -21.72
C ARG A 351 -27.01 6.32 -22.36
N ASP A 352 -26.83 7.53 -21.84
CA ASP A 352 -25.84 8.50 -22.31
C ASP A 352 -24.51 8.38 -21.53
N PHE A 353 -24.41 7.44 -20.55
CA PHE A 353 -23.28 7.35 -19.63
C PHE A 353 -21.95 7.10 -20.33
N ALA A 354 -21.89 6.13 -21.23
CA ALA A 354 -20.66 5.84 -21.97
C ALA A 354 -20.23 7.02 -22.83
N ALA A 355 -21.17 7.64 -23.55
CA ALA A 355 -20.91 8.79 -24.42
C ALA A 355 -20.36 10.01 -23.66
N VAL A 356 -20.80 10.22 -22.41
CA VAL A 356 -20.39 11.37 -21.59
C VAL A 356 -19.15 11.07 -20.74
N ALA A 357 -19.09 9.91 -20.09
CA ALA A 357 -18.10 9.64 -19.05
C ALA A 357 -16.85 8.89 -19.54
N ALA A 358 -16.91 8.13 -20.64
CA ALA A 358 -15.81 7.23 -21.02
C ALA A 358 -14.49 7.97 -21.29
N SER A 359 -14.52 9.02 -22.13
CA SER A 359 -13.33 9.82 -22.44
C SER A 359 -12.78 10.56 -21.22
N VAL A 360 -13.67 11.10 -20.38
CA VAL A 360 -13.29 11.78 -19.12
C VAL A 360 -12.61 10.81 -18.16
N LEU A 361 -13.13 9.59 -18.03
CA LEU A 361 -12.54 8.55 -17.16
C LEU A 361 -11.19 8.08 -17.69
N VAL A 362 -11.03 7.96 -19.02
CA VAL A 362 -9.76 7.63 -19.66
C VAL A 362 -8.71 8.68 -19.32
N GLU A 363 -9.03 9.96 -19.53
CA GLU A 363 -8.14 11.08 -19.20
C GLU A 363 -7.81 11.10 -17.70
N HIS A 364 -8.82 10.94 -16.85
CA HIS A 364 -8.70 10.94 -15.39
C HIS A 364 -7.75 9.85 -14.89
N PHE A 365 -7.93 8.59 -15.28
CA PHE A 365 -7.05 7.52 -14.81
C PHE A 365 -5.65 7.58 -15.44
N SER A 366 -5.54 7.99 -16.71
CA SER A 366 -4.24 8.13 -17.39
C SER A 366 -3.35 9.23 -16.78
N SER A 367 -3.97 10.29 -16.27
CA SER A 367 -3.31 11.38 -15.53
C SER A 367 -3.04 11.04 -14.05
N GLY A 368 -3.47 9.88 -13.57
CA GLY A 368 -3.23 9.45 -12.18
C GLY A 368 -4.31 9.86 -11.18
N GLY A 369 -5.52 10.17 -11.66
CA GLY A 369 -6.70 10.39 -10.84
C GLY A 369 -7.06 9.17 -9.97
N GLY A 370 -7.72 9.45 -8.85
CA GLY A 370 -8.12 8.46 -7.86
C GLY A 370 -9.40 7.69 -8.24
N PRO A 371 -9.94 6.86 -7.32
CA PRO A 371 -11.22 6.18 -7.56
C PRO A 371 -12.36 7.20 -7.70
N VAL A 372 -13.38 6.85 -8.47
CA VAL A 372 -14.51 7.74 -8.80
C VAL A 372 -15.78 7.18 -8.19
N MET A 373 -16.40 7.93 -7.28
CA MET A 373 -17.74 7.56 -6.78
C MET A 373 -18.77 7.94 -7.83
N VAL A 374 -19.73 7.05 -8.09
CA VAL A 374 -20.86 7.31 -8.99
C VAL A 374 -22.16 7.03 -8.26
N GLY A 375 -23.05 8.03 -8.21
CA GLY A 375 -24.39 7.92 -7.65
C GLY A 375 -25.43 7.99 -8.75
N GLY A 376 -26.45 7.12 -8.71
CA GLY A 376 -27.60 7.17 -9.60
C GLY A 376 -28.85 6.62 -8.94
N GLY A 377 -29.87 7.46 -8.80
CA GLY A 377 -31.03 7.16 -7.95
C GLY A 377 -30.62 6.97 -6.49
N ASP A 378 -30.99 5.84 -5.91
CA ASP A 378 -30.69 5.42 -4.53
C ASP A 378 -29.45 4.51 -4.41
N LEU A 379 -28.72 4.29 -5.51
CA LEU A 379 -27.55 3.41 -5.55
C LEU A 379 -26.26 4.19 -5.80
N ALA A 380 -25.17 3.70 -5.20
CA ALA A 380 -23.83 4.20 -5.42
C ALA A 380 -22.86 3.06 -5.72
N HIS A 381 -21.90 3.32 -6.60
CA HIS A 381 -20.80 2.41 -6.92
C HIS A 381 -19.48 3.18 -6.97
N THR A 382 -18.36 2.46 -7.07
CA THR A 382 -17.04 3.08 -7.28
C THR A 382 -16.44 2.57 -8.57
N ILE A 383 -16.06 3.48 -9.48
CA ILE A 383 -15.34 3.17 -10.71
C ILE A 383 -13.84 3.29 -10.44
N VAL A 384 -13.08 2.26 -10.83
CA VAL A 384 -11.62 2.23 -10.69
C VAL A 384 -10.89 1.89 -11.99
N GLY A 385 -11.61 1.92 -13.11
CA GLY A 385 -11.05 1.75 -14.43
C GLY A 385 -12.10 1.84 -15.52
N VAL A 386 -11.63 2.05 -16.74
CA VAL A 386 -12.44 2.15 -17.94
C VAL A 386 -11.72 1.48 -19.09
N GLN A 387 -12.50 0.79 -19.92
CA GLN A 387 -12.06 0.14 -21.13
C GLN A 387 -12.89 0.69 -22.29
N VAL A 388 -12.24 1.25 -23.31
CA VAL A 388 -12.89 1.86 -24.48
C VAL A 388 -12.26 1.29 -25.74
N ALA A 389 -13.08 0.86 -26.70
CA ALA A 389 -12.58 0.50 -28.02
C ALA A 389 -11.95 1.73 -28.71
N THR A 390 -10.73 1.59 -29.22
CA THR A 390 -10.04 2.63 -30.02
C THR A 390 -10.34 2.39 -31.49
N ASP A 391 -11.08 3.31 -32.13
CA ASP A 391 -11.44 3.41 -33.55
C ASP A 391 -11.81 2.11 -34.33
N PHE A 392 -12.98 2.18 -34.98
CA PHE A 392 -13.69 1.13 -35.73
C PHE A 392 -12.81 0.04 -36.40
N PRO A 393 -12.74 -1.19 -35.85
CA PRO A 393 -12.41 -2.33 -36.66
C PRO A 393 -13.62 -2.67 -37.52
N VAL A 394 -13.35 -2.90 -38.80
CA VAL A 394 -14.21 -3.48 -39.86
C VAL A 394 -14.75 -4.87 -39.50
N SER A 395 -14.63 -5.32 -38.23
CA SER A 395 -14.95 -6.67 -37.77
C SER A 395 -15.43 -6.77 -36.30
N LEU A 396 -15.83 -5.69 -35.63
CA LEU A 396 -16.58 -5.85 -34.38
C LEU A 396 -17.97 -6.40 -34.72
N ALA A 397 -18.17 -7.69 -34.46
CA ALA A 397 -19.46 -8.35 -34.61
C ALA A 397 -20.54 -7.50 -33.90
N ALA A 398 -21.66 -7.27 -34.59
CA ALA A 398 -22.79 -6.53 -34.04
C ALA A 398 -23.14 -7.06 -32.64
N GLY A 399 -23.07 -6.20 -31.62
CA GLY A 399 -23.31 -6.57 -30.22
C GLY A 399 -22.08 -6.61 -29.31
N THR A 400 -20.88 -6.34 -29.81
CA THR A 400 -19.69 -6.16 -28.94
C THR A 400 -19.73 -4.78 -28.24
N ASN A 401 -19.75 -4.79 -26.90
CA ASN A 401 -19.81 -3.58 -26.08
C ASN A 401 -18.56 -2.72 -26.28
N ARG A 402 -18.76 -1.46 -26.67
CA ARG A 402 -17.70 -0.50 -26.98
C ARG A 402 -16.99 0.02 -25.74
N THR A 403 -17.69 0.01 -24.60
CA THR A 403 -17.18 0.51 -23.32
C THR A 403 -17.45 -0.47 -22.19
N ARG A 404 -16.49 -0.64 -21.29
CA ARG A 404 -16.67 -1.34 -20.01
C ARG A 404 -16.11 -0.51 -18.87
N PHE A 405 -16.69 -0.67 -17.70
CA PHE A 405 -16.32 0.05 -16.49
C PHE A 405 -15.91 -0.96 -15.42
N LEU A 406 -14.77 -0.73 -14.78
CA LEU A 406 -14.30 -1.57 -13.69
C LEU A 406 -14.93 -1.07 -12.38
N ILE A 407 -15.89 -1.84 -11.86
CA ILE A 407 -16.72 -1.44 -10.73
C ILE A 407 -16.28 -2.15 -9.45
N LEU A 408 -16.24 -1.39 -8.35
CA LEU A 408 -16.31 -1.89 -6.99
C LEU A 408 -17.71 -1.62 -6.46
N ASP A 409 -18.41 -2.68 -6.14
CA ASP A 409 -19.78 -2.64 -5.65
C ASP A 409 -19.79 -2.57 -4.11
N PRO A 410 -20.17 -1.44 -3.49
CA PRO A 410 -20.19 -1.31 -2.04
C PRO A 410 -21.30 -2.14 -1.37
N HIS A 411 -22.20 -2.76 -2.13
CA HIS A 411 -23.35 -3.50 -1.57
C HIS A 411 -22.99 -4.93 -1.14
N TYR A 412 -21.74 -5.37 -1.32
CA TYR A 412 -21.30 -6.68 -0.83
C TYR A 412 -21.48 -6.77 0.69
N THR A 413 -22.07 -7.85 1.16
CA THR A 413 -22.44 -8.08 2.57
C THR A 413 -21.72 -9.27 3.20
N GLY A 414 -20.88 -9.97 2.44
CA GLY A 414 -20.13 -11.12 2.94
C GLY A 414 -18.79 -10.72 3.56
N GLU A 415 -18.03 -11.72 3.99
CA GLU A 415 -16.74 -11.52 4.63
C GLU A 415 -15.68 -10.94 3.68
N PRO A 416 -14.90 -9.94 4.11
CA PRO A 416 -13.82 -9.33 3.31
C PRO A 416 -12.78 -10.32 2.80
N ALA A 417 -12.53 -11.41 3.54
CA ALA A 417 -11.54 -12.43 3.21
C ALA A 417 -11.98 -13.36 2.04
N HIS A 418 -13.26 -13.39 1.67
CA HIS A 418 -13.78 -14.28 0.62
C HIS A 418 -13.58 -13.71 -0.79
N VAL A 419 -12.32 -13.46 -1.16
CA VAL A 419 -11.90 -12.91 -2.47
C VAL A 419 -12.52 -13.67 -3.64
N ALA A 420 -12.56 -15.00 -3.59
CA ALA A 420 -13.15 -15.83 -4.64
C ALA A 420 -14.65 -15.50 -4.88
N THR A 421 -15.40 -15.17 -3.83
CA THR A 421 -16.81 -14.75 -3.96
C THR A 421 -16.90 -13.33 -4.50
N ILE A 422 -16.06 -12.42 -4.01
CA ILE A 422 -16.01 -11.02 -4.44
C ILE A 422 -15.77 -10.93 -5.96
N LEU A 423 -14.77 -11.65 -6.45
CA LEU A 423 -14.40 -11.67 -7.87
C LEU A 423 -15.38 -12.54 -8.69
N GLY A 424 -15.66 -13.77 -8.23
CA GLY A 424 -16.47 -14.74 -8.96
C GLY A 424 -17.93 -14.33 -9.16
N LYS A 425 -18.50 -13.56 -8.22
CA LYS A 425 -19.85 -12.97 -8.36
C LYS A 425 -19.84 -11.55 -8.93
N GLY A 426 -18.67 -11.02 -9.29
CA GLY A 426 -18.53 -9.72 -9.93
C GLY A 426 -18.89 -8.52 -9.04
N TRP A 427 -18.69 -8.61 -7.72
CA TRP A 427 -18.73 -7.44 -6.82
C TRP A 427 -17.57 -6.50 -7.10
N VAL A 428 -16.44 -7.06 -7.51
CA VAL A 428 -15.33 -6.33 -8.13
C VAL A 428 -15.13 -6.91 -9.52
N GLY A 429 -15.38 -6.12 -10.57
CA GLY A 429 -15.28 -6.63 -11.94
C GLY A 429 -15.71 -5.65 -13.03
N TRP A 430 -15.40 -6.02 -14.26
CA TRP A 430 -15.75 -5.26 -15.46
C TRP A 430 -17.24 -5.40 -15.82
N LYS A 431 -17.94 -4.27 -15.85
CA LYS A 431 -19.36 -4.15 -16.20
C LYS A 431 -19.53 -3.50 -17.56
N GLU A 432 -20.55 -3.93 -18.28
CA GLU A 432 -20.90 -3.41 -19.61
C GLU A 432 -21.77 -2.16 -19.51
N GLU A 433 -22.03 -1.49 -20.63
CA GLU A 433 -22.86 -0.26 -20.66
C GLU A 433 -24.27 -0.50 -20.13
N SER A 434 -24.81 -1.71 -20.31
CA SER A 434 -26.12 -2.16 -19.79
C SER A 434 -26.22 -2.16 -18.26
N PHE A 435 -25.10 -2.02 -17.55
CA PHE A 435 -25.08 -1.87 -16.09
C PHE A 435 -25.79 -0.59 -15.63
N TRP A 436 -25.73 0.48 -16.42
CA TRP A 436 -26.36 1.76 -16.10
C TRP A 436 -27.83 1.72 -16.53
N ARG A 437 -28.73 2.08 -15.60
CA ARG A 437 -30.18 2.11 -15.88
C ARG A 437 -30.49 3.28 -16.81
N SER A 438 -31.09 2.97 -17.97
CA SER A 438 -31.27 3.89 -19.11
C SER A 438 -31.76 5.30 -18.73
N GLU A 439 -32.83 5.40 -17.95
CA GLU A 439 -33.48 6.69 -17.63
C GLU A 439 -33.05 7.30 -16.29
N VAL A 440 -32.09 6.70 -15.60
CA VAL A 440 -31.61 7.22 -14.31
C VAL A 440 -30.53 8.27 -14.55
N PRO A 441 -30.60 9.46 -13.95
CA PRO A 441 -29.49 10.41 -13.95
C PRO A 441 -28.37 9.91 -13.03
N TYR A 442 -27.13 10.13 -13.45
CA TYR A 442 -25.94 9.77 -12.68
C TYR A 442 -25.09 11.00 -12.41
N ASN A 443 -24.42 11.04 -11.26
CA ASN A 443 -23.39 12.02 -10.95
C ASN A 443 -22.12 11.27 -10.57
N LEU A 444 -20.98 11.67 -11.12
CA LEU A 444 -19.67 11.15 -10.75
C LEU A 444 -18.93 12.18 -9.91
N CYS A 445 -18.26 11.73 -8.85
CA CYS A 445 -17.37 12.51 -8.00
C CYS A 445 -15.93 11.99 -8.18
N LEU A 446 -15.11 12.78 -8.86
CA LEU A 446 -13.78 12.42 -9.31
C LEU A 446 -12.73 13.02 -8.36
N LEU A 447 -11.90 12.18 -7.75
CA LEU A 447 -10.70 12.60 -7.04
C LEU A 447 -9.62 13.03 -8.02
N LEU A 448 -9.39 14.34 -8.12
CA LEU A 448 -8.45 14.91 -9.08
C LEU A 448 -7.06 14.28 -8.95
N PRO A 449 -6.31 14.16 -10.06
CA PRO A 449 -4.92 13.75 -10.01
C PRO A 449 -4.16 14.62 -9.00
N PRO A 450 -3.24 14.04 -8.22
CA PRO A 450 -2.38 14.83 -7.35
C PRO A 450 -1.61 15.80 -8.24
N VAL A 451 -1.81 17.09 -8.02
CA VAL A 451 -0.93 18.13 -8.55
C VAL A 451 0.36 18.00 -7.75
N ASP A 452 1.29 17.16 -8.23
CA ASP A 452 2.67 17.30 -7.79
C ASP A 452 3.06 18.72 -8.22
N ALA A 453 3.29 19.60 -7.24
CA ALA A 453 3.55 21.02 -7.50
C ALA A 453 4.68 21.11 -8.54
N ASP A 454 4.40 21.81 -9.65
CA ASP A 454 5.30 22.07 -10.80
C ASP A 454 5.04 21.26 -12.08
N CYS A 455 3.77 21.13 -12.48
CA CYS A 455 3.41 21.11 -13.90
C CYS A 455 2.75 22.45 -14.31
N VAL A 456 3.59 23.47 -14.50
CA VAL A 456 3.28 24.67 -15.29
C VAL A 456 4.37 24.82 -16.34
#